data_AF-A0A8X8GDM7-F1
#
_entry.id   AF-A0A8X8GDM7-F1
#
_cell.length_a   1.000
_cell.length_b   1.000
_cell.length_c   1.000
_cell.angle_alpha   90.00
_cell.angle_beta   90.00
_cell.angle_gamma   90.00
#
_symmetry.space_group_name_H-M   'P 1'
#
loop_
_entity.id
_entity.type
_entity.pdbx_description
1 polymer ?
#
loop_
_entity_poly.entity_id
_entity_poly.type
_entity_poly.pdbx_seq_one_letter_code
_entity_poly.pdbx_strand_id
1 'polypeptide(L)'
;MTHKLFSSWTLRSVTLRNRICVAPMCQYSTPDGVAGDWHMVHLGSRAVGGAGLVMVEAAAISPEGRISPRDLGIWTDTQAQALAPIVAFMKAQGAVTAIQIAHAGRKASTRPPFLGGDPIATDAEDGWEPLGPSALPFHHS
;
A
#
# COMPACT_ATOMS: atom_id res chain seq x y z
N MET A 1 -12.88 -8.14 33.09
CA MET A 1 -12.56 -6.77 32.60
C MET A 1 -12.34 -6.86 31.10
N THR A 2 -13.03 -6.05 30.28
CA THR A 2 -12.77 -5.96 28.83
C THR A 2 -11.62 -4.98 28.59
N HIS A 3 -10.48 -5.46 28.08
CA HIS A 3 -9.34 -4.60 27.77
C HIS A 3 -9.73 -3.58 26.69
N LYS A 4 -9.31 -2.32 26.86
CA LYS A 4 -9.59 -1.23 25.88
C LYS A 4 -9.14 -1.57 24.47
N LEU A 5 -8.09 -2.38 24.31
CA LEU A 5 -7.60 -2.83 23.00
C LEU A 5 -8.66 -3.63 22.22
N PHE A 6 -9.44 -4.46 22.90
CA PHE A 6 -10.45 -5.34 22.30
C PHE A 6 -11.86 -4.76 22.31
N SER A 7 -12.03 -3.51 22.76
CA SER A 7 -13.31 -2.81 22.65
C SER A 7 -13.52 -2.30 21.22
N SER A 8 -14.76 -2.33 20.73
CA SER A 8 -15.11 -1.71 19.44
C SER A 8 -14.88 -0.20 19.45
N TRP A 9 -14.67 0.36 18.25
CA TRP A 9 -14.51 1.79 18.04
C TRP A 9 -15.19 2.21 16.74
N THR A 10 -15.98 3.28 16.81
CA THR A 10 -16.73 3.80 15.65
C THR A 10 -16.21 5.17 15.27
N LEU A 11 -15.96 5.35 13.98
CA LEU A 11 -15.64 6.63 13.36
C LEU A 11 -16.58 6.85 12.18
N ARG A 12 -17.40 7.92 12.25
CA ARG A 12 -18.53 8.13 11.31
C ARG A 12 -19.43 6.88 11.29
N SER A 13 -19.73 6.33 10.12
CA SER A 13 -20.55 5.13 9.93
C SER A 13 -19.76 3.82 10.01
N VAL A 14 -18.45 3.85 10.25
CA VAL A 14 -17.57 2.68 10.23
C VAL A 14 -17.24 2.24 11.65
N THR A 15 -17.49 0.97 11.95
CA THR A 15 -17.21 0.36 13.27
C THR A 15 -16.13 -0.71 13.14
N LEU A 16 -15.03 -0.54 13.88
CA LEU A 16 -14.00 -1.56 14.05
C LEU A 16 -14.39 -2.50 15.19
N ARG A 17 -14.22 -3.81 15.00
CA ARG A 17 -14.46 -4.83 16.04
C ARG A 17 -13.54 -4.67 17.27
N ASN A 18 -12.35 -4.13 17.07
CA ASN A 18 -11.36 -3.82 18.11
C ASN A 18 -10.45 -2.66 17.65
N ARG A 19 -9.50 -2.24 18.49
CA ARG A 19 -8.60 -1.10 18.22
C ARG A 19 -7.28 -1.50 17.55
N ILE A 20 -7.17 -2.72 17.04
CA ILE A 20 -5.97 -3.20 16.35
C ILE A 20 -6.09 -2.80 14.87
N CYS A 21 -5.14 -2.00 14.39
CA CYS A 21 -5.06 -1.56 13.01
C CYS A 21 -3.75 -2.07 12.40
N VAL A 22 -3.85 -2.78 11.28
CA VAL A 22 -2.67 -3.11 10.46
C VAL A 22 -2.37 -1.91 9.57
N ALA A 23 -1.18 -1.33 9.78
CA ALA A 23 -0.68 -0.19 9.04
C ALA A 23 -0.43 -0.52 7.55
N PRO A 24 -0.45 0.48 6.65
CA PRO A 24 -0.03 0.28 5.27
C PRO A 24 1.47 -0.02 5.25
N MET A 25 1.85 -1.18 4.73
CA MET A 25 3.24 -1.64 4.69
C MET A 25 3.56 -2.10 3.26
N CYS A 26 4.40 -1.36 2.54
CA CYS A 26 4.76 -1.70 1.17
C CYS A 26 5.32 -3.12 1.06
N GLN A 27 4.83 -3.86 0.06
CA GLN A 27 5.24 -5.22 -0.22
C GLN A 27 6.20 -5.32 -1.40
N TYR A 28 6.27 -4.29 -2.25
CA TYR A 28 7.18 -4.26 -3.41
C TYR A 28 7.04 -5.53 -4.27
N SER A 29 5.80 -5.97 -4.48
CA SER A 29 5.45 -7.30 -4.98
C SER A 29 4.41 -7.25 -6.11
N THR A 30 4.37 -6.15 -6.87
CA THR A 30 3.51 -6.04 -8.06
C THR A 30 4.33 -5.97 -9.35
N PRO A 31 3.87 -6.59 -10.44
CA PRO A 31 4.18 -6.16 -11.79
C PRO A 31 3.25 -4.98 -12.18
N ASP A 32 3.81 -3.85 -12.58
CA ASP A 32 3.07 -2.66 -13.04
C ASP A 32 1.92 -2.19 -12.12
N GLY A 33 2.13 -2.28 -10.81
CA GLY A 33 1.15 -1.84 -9.82
C GLY A 33 -0.10 -2.72 -9.72
N VAL A 34 -0.15 -3.87 -10.41
CA VAL A 34 -1.28 -4.78 -10.36
C VAL A 34 -1.13 -5.75 -9.19
N ALA A 35 -2.12 -5.76 -8.29
CA ALA A 35 -2.16 -6.73 -7.20
C ALA A 35 -2.30 -8.18 -7.73
N GLY A 36 -1.74 -9.13 -6.98
CA GLY A 36 -1.78 -10.55 -7.31
C GLY A 36 -1.82 -11.43 -6.05
N ASP A 37 -1.51 -12.71 -6.20
CA ASP A 37 -1.64 -13.73 -5.15
C ASP A 37 -0.88 -13.39 -3.86
N TRP A 38 0.28 -12.73 -3.99
CA TRP A 38 1.02 -12.22 -2.83
C TRP A 38 0.13 -11.33 -1.95
N HIS A 39 -0.60 -10.38 -2.55
CA HIS A 39 -1.46 -9.45 -1.83
C HIS A 39 -2.68 -10.17 -1.26
N MET A 40 -3.23 -11.16 -1.97
CA MET A 40 -4.32 -11.99 -1.47
C MET A 40 -3.91 -12.73 -0.19
N VAL A 41 -2.80 -13.46 -0.21
CA VAL A 41 -2.29 -14.20 0.94
C VAL A 41 -1.89 -13.23 2.05
N HIS A 42 -1.17 -12.16 1.72
CA HIS A 42 -0.70 -11.18 2.69
C HIS A 42 -1.87 -10.51 3.42
N LEU A 43 -2.74 -9.81 2.71
CA LEU A 43 -3.81 -9.02 3.31
C LEU A 43 -4.89 -9.91 3.92
N GLY A 44 -5.18 -11.05 3.27
CA GLY A 44 -6.11 -12.05 3.78
C GLY A 44 -5.69 -12.59 5.14
N SER A 45 -4.41 -12.94 5.31
CA SER A 45 -3.89 -13.46 6.59
C SER A 45 -4.04 -12.44 7.74
N ARG A 46 -3.89 -11.14 7.45
CA ARG A 46 -4.07 -10.04 8.43
C ARG A 46 -5.53 -9.90 8.84
N ALA A 47 -6.45 -10.08 7.89
CA ALA A 47 -7.88 -10.04 8.16
C ALA A 47 -8.35 -11.27 8.97
N VAL A 48 -7.88 -12.47 8.62
CA VAL A 48 -8.10 -13.71 9.38
C VAL A 48 -7.55 -13.59 10.81
N GLY A 49 -6.42 -12.89 11.00
CA GLY A 49 -5.79 -12.68 12.30
C GLY A 49 -6.59 -11.83 13.30
N GLY A 50 -7.77 -11.31 12.94
CA GLY A 50 -8.67 -10.66 13.89
C GLY A 50 -8.48 -9.14 14.05
N ALA A 51 -7.63 -8.49 13.24
CA ALA A 51 -7.45 -7.03 13.28
C ALA A 51 -8.78 -6.30 12.99
N GLY A 52 -9.04 -5.18 13.66
CA GLY A 52 -10.23 -4.36 13.44
C GLY A 52 -10.21 -3.66 12.09
N LEU A 53 -9.04 -3.16 11.69
CA LEU A 53 -8.78 -2.51 10.40
C LEU A 53 -7.56 -3.17 9.75
N VAL A 54 -7.67 -3.48 8.45
CA VAL A 54 -6.52 -3.84 7.61
C VAL A 54 -6.41 -2.80 6.50
N MET A 55 -5.28 -2.08 6.48
CA MET A 55 -4.99 -1.07 5.46
C MET A 55 -4.07 -1.67 4.40
N VAL A 56 -4.50 -1.60 3.15
CA VAL A 56 -3.68 -1.88 1.96
C VAL A 56 -2.52 -0.88 1.91
N GLU A 57 -1.36 -1.33 1.44
CA GLU A 57 -0.14 -0.53 1.32
C GLU A 57 -0.31 0.75 0.48
N ALA A 58 0.74 1.58 0.44
CA ALA A 58 0.78 2.78 -0.37
C ALA A 58 0.54 2.44 -1.85
N ALA A 59 -0.67 2.70 -2.33
CA ALA A 59 -1.06 2.49 -3.71
C ALA A 59 -0.87 3.80 -4.49
N ALA A 60 0.03 3.77 -5.46
CA ALA A 60 0.37 4.94 -6.25
C ALA A 60 -0.83 5.39 -7.11
N ILE A 61 -1.06 6.71 -7.17
CA ILE A 61 -2.13 7.32 -7.98
C ILE A 61 -1.72 7.59 -9.44
N SER A 62 -0.44 7.42 -9.76
CA SER A 62 0.14 7.51 -11.10
C SER A 62 1.41 6.67 -11.19
N PRO A 63 1.85 6.26 -12.38
CA PRO A 63 3.07 5.46 -12.55
C PRO A 63 4.32 6.08 -11.93
N GLU A 64 4.52 7.39 -12.12
CA GLU A 64 5.64 8.16 -11.59
C GLU A 64 5.54 8.45 -10.09
N GLY A 65 4.35 8.25 -9.51
CA GLY A 65 4.07 8.38 -8.08
C GLY A 65 4.48 7.18 -7.24
N ARG A 66 4.95 6.09 -7.85
CA ARG A 66 5.46 4.91 -7.13
C ARG A 66 6.75 5.21 -6.36
N ILE A 67 7.01 4.51 -5.26
CA ILE A 67 8.33 4.55 -4.58
C ILE A 67 9.33 3.70 -5.38
N SER A 68 8.93 2.47 -5.72
CA SER A 68 9.71 1.53 -6.52
C SER A 68 8.91 1.00 -7.72
N PRO A 69 9.56 0.41 -8.74
CA PRO A 69 8.87 -0.20 -9.88
C PRO A 69 7.82 -1.25 -9.47
N ARG A 70 7.98 -1.85 -8.29
CA ARG A 70 7.15 -2.96 -7.77
C ARG A 70 6.05 -2.52 -6.80
N ASP A 71 5.84 -1.22 -6.65
CA ASP A 71 4.79 -0.66 -5.80
C ASP A 71 3.40 -0.88 -6.37
N LEU A 72 2.44 -1.15 -5.49
CA LEU A 72 1.03 -1.23 -5.82
C LEU A 72 0.52 0.07 -6.47
N GLY A 73 -0.40 -0.06 -7.42
CA GLY A 73 -1.03 1.04 -8.14
C GLY A 73 -2.54 1.08 -7.98
N ILE A 74 -3.13 2.25 -8.25
CA ILE A 74 -4.58 2.44 -8.35
C ILE A 74 -4.97 3.49 -9.42
N TRP A 75 -4.11 3.70 -10.41
CA TRP A 75 -4.31 4.68 -11.48
C TRP A 75 -5.08 4.13 -12.70
N THR A 76 -5.42 2.85 -12.70
CA THR A 76 -6.25 2.20 -13.72
C THR A 76 -7.37 1.37 -13.12
N ASP A 77 -8.43 1.16 -13.89
CA ASP A 77 -9.52 0.27 -13.51
C ASP A 77 -9.04 -1.18 -13.32
N THR A 78 -8.09 -1.65 -14.13
CA THR A 78 -7.48 -2.99 -13.99
C THR A 78 -6.87 -3.19 -12.61
N GLN A 79 -6.13 -2.20 -12.11
CA GLN A 79 -5.51 -2.26 -10.77
C GLN A 79 -6.57 -2.26 -9.66
N ALA A 80 -7.62 -1.45 -9.79
CA ALA A 80 -8.74 -1.45 -8.85
C ALA A 80 -9.49 -2.80 -8.85
N GLN A 81 -9.73 -3.37 -10.04
CA GLN A 81 -10.39 -4.67 -10.21
C GLN A 81 -9.55 -5.80 -9.61
N ALA A 82 -8.22 -5.76 -9.72
CA ALA A 82 -7.33 -6.75 -9.12
C ALA A 82 -7.40 -6.77 -7.57
N LEU A 83 -7.68 -5.63 -6.94
CA LEU A 83 -7.84 -5.54 -5.48
C LEU A 83 -9.23 -5.99 -5.00
N ALA A 84 -10.26 -5.94 -5.85
CA ALA A 84 -11.64 -6.24 -5.49
C ALA A 84 -11.83 -7.61 -4.79
N PRO A 85 -11.31 -8.75 -5.31
CA PRO A 85 -11.45 -10.04 -4.63
C PRO A 85 -10.74 -10.08 -3.27
N ILE A 86 -9.61 -9.38 -3.13
CA ILE A 86 -8.84 -9.31 -1.88
C ILE A 86 -9.64 -8.51 -0.82
N VAL A 87 -10.22 -7.38 -1.21
CA VAL A 87 -11.09 -6.57 -0.35
C VAL A 87 -12.33 -7.36 0.06
N ALA A 88 -12.96 -8.09 -0.86
CA ALA A 88 -14.11 -8.94 -0.57
C ALA A 88 -13.75 -10.01 0.47
N PHE A 89 -12.60 -10.68 0.31
CA PHE A 89 -12.13 -11.67 1.27
C PHE A 89 -11.87 -11.05 2.65
N MET A 90 -11.16 -9.93 2.75
CA MET A 90 -10.91 -9.26 4.03
C MET A 90 -12.20 -8.87 4.76
N LYS A 91 -13.19 -8.34 4.02
CA LYS A 91 -14.52 -8.00 4.58
C LYS A 91 -15.25 -9.24 5.09
N ALA A 92 -15.18 -10.35 4.36
CA ALA A 92 -15.76 -11.63 4.79
C ALA A 92 -15.15 -12.14 6.11
N GLN A 93 -13.90 -11.79 6.42
CA GLN A 93 -13.26 -12.10 7.70
C GLN A 93 -13.62 -11.09 8.83
N GLY A 94 -14.49 -10.12 8.58
CA GLY A 94 -14.93 -9.13 9.57
C GLY A 94 -13.94 -8.00 9.85
N ALA A 95 -12.93 -7.83 9.00
CA ALA A 95 -12.05 -6.66 9.04
C ALA A 95 -12.68 -5.49 8.28
N VAL A 96 -12.56 -4.27 8.82
CA VAL A 96 -12.72 -3.07 8.00
C VAL A 96 -11.51 -2.96 7.08
N THR A 97 -11.74 -2.62 5.82
CA THR A 97 -10.70 -2.51 4.80
C THR A 97 -10.47 -1.04 4.46
N ALA A 98 -9.21 -0.60 4.44
CA ALA A 98 -8.81 0.73 3.97
C ALA A 98 -7.64 0.63 2.99
N ILE A 99 -7.33 1.73 2.31
CA ILE A 99 -6.19 1.86 1.40
C ILE A 99 -5.51 3.20 1.64
N GLN A 100 -4.17 3.20 1.61
CA GLN A 100 -3.40 4.43 1.56
C GLN A 100 -3.11 4.78 0.11
N ILE A 101 -3.79 5.79 -0.45
CA ILE A 101 -3.42 6.34 -1.75
C ILE A 101 -2.19 7.23 -1.60
N ALA A 102 -1.23 7.14 -2.52
CA ALA A 102 0.07 7.77 -2.36
C ALA A 102 0.66 8.34 -3.67
N HIS A 103 1.57 9.29 -3.49
CA HIS A 103 2.53 9.73 -4.50
C HIS A 103 3.87 9.99 -3.80
N ALA A 104 4.92 9.26 -4.18
CA ALA A 104 6.24 9.31 -3.52
C ALA A 104 6.99 10.62 -3.76
N GLY A 105 6.63 11.34 -4.84
CA GLY A 105 7.21 12.64 -5.16
C GLY A 105 8.71 12.51 -5.42
N ARG A 106 9.51 13.42 -4.85
CA ARG A 106 10.98 13.40 -5.01
C ARG A 106 11.69 12.18 -4.38
N LYS A 107 10.95 11.26 -3.75
CA LYS A 107 11.43 9.96 -3.25
C LYS A 107 11.05 8.78 -4.16
N ALA A 108 10.41 9.06 -5.30
CA ALA A 108 10.09 8.06 -6.29
C ALA A 108 11.34 7.51 -6.99
N SER A 109 11.17 6.48 -7.83
CA SER A 109 12.24 5.90 -8.64
C SER A 109 13.40 5.37 -7.78
N THR A 110 13.09 4.53 -6.81
CA THR A 110 14.07 3.83 -5.96
C THR A 110 13.93 2.33 -6.10
N ARG A 111 15.02 1.59 -5.86
CA ARG A 111 14.97 0.14 -5.77
C ARG A 111 14.14 -0.30 -4.55
N PRO A 112 13.45 -1.45 -4.60
CA PRO A 112 12.91 -2.07 -3.40
C PRO A 112 13.96 -2.17 -2.29
N PRO A 113 13.59 -2.06 -0.99
CA PRO A 113 14.57 -2.06 0.11
C PRO A 113 15.49 -3.28 0.15
N PHE A 114 14.98 -4.46 -0.21
CA PHE A 114 15.77 -5.69 -0.28
C PHE A 114 16.74 -5.74 -1.49
N LEU A 115 16.68 -4.74 -2.38
CA LEU A 115 17.61 -4.50 -3.48
C LEU A 115 18.46 -3.23 -3.26
N GLY A 116 18.52 -2.72 -2.03
CA GLY A 116 19.40 -1.61 -1.62
C GLY A 116 18.67 -0.30 -1.31
N GLY A 117 17.52 -0.03 -1.90
CA GLY A 117 16.77 1.21 -1.65
C GLY A 117 17.33 2.47 -2.34
N ASP A 118 18.38 2.34 -3.15
CA ASP A 118 19.00 3.46 -3.85
C ASP A 118 18.12 4.00 -4.98
N PRO A 119 18.27 5.28 -5.35
CA PRO A 119 17.69 5.82 -6.58
C PRO A 119 18.07 5.01 -7.82
N ILE A 120 17.12 4.89 -8.75
CA ILE A 120 17.32 4.29 -10.07
C ILE A 120 17.63 5.42 -11.05
N ALA A 121 18.69 5.25 -11.86
CA ALA A 121 19.05 6.21 -12.90
C ALA A 121 17.89 6.39 -13.89
N THR A 122 17.65 7.60 -14.36
CA THR A 122 16.48 7.95 -15.18
C THR A 122 16.51 7.36 -16.59
N ASP A 123 17.69 6.95 -17.07
CA ASP A 123 17.93 6.27 -18.34
C ASP A 123 17.92 4.73 -18.23
N ALA A 124 17.75 4.19 -17.03
CA ALA A 124 17.60 2.75 -16.82
C ALA A 124 16.18 2.28 -17.17
N GLU A 125 16.04 0.99 -17.53
CA GLU A 125 14.77 0.37 -17.93
C GLU A 125 13.63 0.60 -16.92
N ASP A 126 13.93 0.49 -15.63
CA ASP A 126 12.98 0.65 -14.53
C ASP A 126 12.99 2.05 -13.89
N GLY A 127 13.75 3.00 -14.46
CA GLY A 127 13.95 4.33 -13.89
C GLY A 127 13.00 5.39 -14.47
N TRP A 128 12.69 6.40 -13.66
CA TRP A 128 11.98 7.60 -14.12
C TRP A 128 12.40 8.85 -13.33
N GLU A 129 12.08 10.02 -13.87
CA GLU A 129 12.30 11.31 -13.22
C GLU A 129 11.27 11.54 -12.08
N PRO A 130 11.71 11.68 -10.81
CA PRO A 130 10.82 11.97 -9.70
C PRO A 130 10.26 13.40 -9.73
N LEU A 131 8.99 13.58 -9.36
CA LEU A 131 8.37 14.91 -9.28
C LEU A 131 8.46 15.50 -7.87
N GLY A 132 8.93 16.75 -7.76
CA GLY A 132 8.98 17.49 -6.49
C GLY A 132 8.34 18.86 -6.59
N PRO A 133 8.02 19.50 -5.45
CA PRO A 133 7.56 20.90 -5.45
C PRO A 133 8.64 21.89 -5.90
N SER A 134 9.90 21.45 -5.98
CA SER A 134 11.05 22.20 -6.46
C SER A 134 12.08 21.22 -7.02
N ALA A 135 12.97 21.70 -7.89
CA ALA A 135 14.08 20.94 -8.46
C ALA A 135 15.22 20.73 -7.44
N LEU A 136 14.89 20.14 -6.29
CA LEU A 136 15.82 19.83 -5.21
C LEU A 136 15.77 18.33 -4.89
N PRO A 137 16.91 17.62 -4.94
CA PRO A 137 16.95 16.19 -4.68
C PRO A 137 16.55 15.90 -3.22
N PHE A 138 16.11 14.66 -2.96
CA PHE A 138 15.80 14.23 -1.60
C PHE A 138 17.08 14.01 -0.76
N HIS A 139 18.10 13.38 -1.36
CA HIS A 139 19.42 13.24 -0.75
C HIS A 139 20.39 14.27 -1.37
N HIS A 140 21.09 15.01 -0.51
CA HIS A 140 22.28 15.76 -0.90
C HIS A 140 23.43 14.75 -0.91
N SER A 141 23.69 14.12 -2.06
CA SER A 141 24.96 13.43 -2.29
C SER A 141 26.09 14.44 -2.38
#